data_AF-A0A6L6XA81-F1
#
_entry.id   AF-A0A6L6XA81-F1
#
_cell.length_a   1.000
_cell.length_b   1.000
_cell.length_c   1.000
_cell.angle_alpha   90.00
_cell.angle_beta   90.00
_cell.angle_gamma   90.00
#
_symmetry.space_group_name_H-M   'P 1'
#
loop_
_entity.id
_entity.type
_entity.pdbx_description
1 polymer ?
#
loop_
_entity_poly.entity_id
_entity_poly.type
_entity_poly.pdbx_seq_one_letter_code
_entity_poly.pdbx_strand_id
1 'polypeptide(L)'
;MSTARVHTELRTEPTPRRSPGLPDPRGDLSGAVIDSLRRAGDGCLPQAPADRTDPYGDDLQLALYVLYELHYQGFAGVDEEREWDPDLLTLRRTLERRFLGALRADATPPGGAEETLAELLTEPVGYDATSVSHHLRRDGELWQFREYAALRSLYHLKEADPHAWVLPRLHGRAKAAMVAVEFDEFGAGRPEDIHAQLFADLMVDLGLDPSYGHHLDTAPAEALVTVNLMSLFGLHRALRGALVGHFAAVETTSSPGSRRLAAGLRRVGAGGAAQRFYDEHVEADAVHEQVVRRDVVGGLLAAEPRLDADVAFGARATGLVEDRLATHLLTAWRAGRTALRAP
;
A
#
# COMPACT_ATOMS: atom_id res chain seq x y z
N MET A 1 49.76 -0.29 31.10
CA MET A 1 48.60 0.58 30.83
C MET A 1 48.52 0.76 29.33
N SER A 2 47.71 -0.07 28.66
CA SER A 2 47.56 -0.10 27.20
C SER A 2 46.25 0.60 26.84
N THR A 3 46.34 1.67 26.07
CA THR A 3 45.21 2.45 25.56
C THR A 3 44.73 1.86 24.24
N ALA A 4 43.64 1.10 24.28
CA ALA A 4 42.93 0.67 23.08
C ALA A 4 42.13 1.86 22.51
N ARG A 5 42.51 2.33 21.32
CA ARG A 5 41.70 3.24 20.50
C ARG A 5 40.53 2.44 19.93
N VAL A 6 39.32 2.76 20.37
CA VAL A 6 38.10 2.33 19.69
C VAL A 6 38.00 3.15 18.40
N HIS A 7 38.10 2.47 17.27
CA HIS A 7 37.71 3.01 15.99
C HIS A 7 36.19 3.10 15.97
N THR A 8 35.66 4.29 16.22
CA THR A 8 34.26 4.61 15.93
C THR A 8 34.14 4.70 14.42
N GLU A 9 33.58 3.68 13.78
CA GLU A 9 33.12 3.79 12.40
C GLU A 9 32.10 4.94 12.34
N LEU A 10 32.42 5.93 11.51
CA LEU A 10 31.50 7.01 11.15
C LEU A 10 30.32 6.37 10.42
N ARG A 11 29.26 6.08 11.19
CA ARG A 11 27.93 5.79 10.63
C ARG A 11 27.56 6.96 9.73
N THR A 12 27.35 6.68 8.45
CA THR A 12 26.81 7.65 7.49
C THR A 12 25.51 8.21 8.05
N GLU A 13 25.45 9.53 8.24
CA GLU A 13 24.20 10.21 8.56
C GLU A 13 23.15 9.84 7.50
N PRO A 14 21.89 9.55 7.89
CA PRO A 14 20.84 9.25 6.93
C PRO A 14 20.75 10.41 5.95
N THR A 15 20.90 10.10 4.66
CA THR A 15 20.73 11.10 3.61
C THR A 15 19.32 11.67 3.74
N PRO A 16 19.13 13.01 3.76
CA PRO A 16 17.80 13.57 3.88
C PRO A 16 16.92 12.97 2.78
N ARG A 17 15.84 12.30 3.18
CA ARG A 17 14.85 11.71 2.27
C ARG A 17 14.37 12.86 1.38
N ARG A 18 14.78 12.85 0.11
CA ARG A 18 14.28 13.83 -0.86
C ARG A 18 12.88 13.38 -1.26
N SER A 19 11.89 14.25 -1.07
CA SER A 19 10.57 14.03 -1.65
C SER A 19 10.70 13.78 -3.16
N PRO A 20 9.86 12.91 -3.75
CA PRO A 20 9.91 12.60 -5.17
C PRO A 20 9.59 13.82 -6.02
N GLY A 21 10.05 13.82 -7.27
CA GLY A 21 9.54 14.76 -8.26
C GLY A 21 8.07 14.49 -8.57
N LEU A 22 7.37 15.51 -9.10
CA LEU A 22 6.03 15.32 -9.65
C LEU A 22 6.10 14.38 -10.88
N PRO A 23 5.17 13.41 -11.01
CA PRO A 23 5.17 12.44 -12.11
C PRO A 23 4.78 13.08 -13.45
N ASP A 24 4.91 12.30 -14.52
CA ASP A 24 4.37 12.62 -15.83
C ASP A 24 2.83 12.40 -15.86
N PRO A 25 2.07 13.34 -16.42
CA PRO A 25 0.62 13.22 -16.47
C PRO A 25 0.16 12.10 -17.42
N ARG A 26 -0.97 11.47 -17.08
CA ARG A 26 -1.57 10.34 -17.81
C ARG A 26 -2.89 10.71 -18.51
N GLY A 27 -3.31 11.97 -18.38
CA GLY A 27 -4.49 12.55 -19.01
C GLY A 27 -4.79 13.93 -18.44
N ASP A 28 -5.99 14.43 -18.73
CA ASP A 28 -6.41 15.79 -18.38
C ASP A 28 -6.51 16.01 -16.86
N LEU A 29 -6.94 14.99 -16.09
CA LEU A 29 -7.08 15.08 -14.64
C LEU A 29 -5.72 15.21 -13.94
N SER A 30 -4.85 14.23 -14.17
CA SER A 30 -3.51 14.20 -13.59
C SER A 30 -2.67 15.36 -14.10
N GLY A 31 -2.80 15.73 -15.38
CA GLY A 31 -2.22 16.93 -15.98
C GLY A 31 -2.57 18.19 -15.22
N ALA A 32 -3.85 18.43 -14.96
CA ALA A 32 -4.27 19.62 -14.25
C ALA A 32 -3.84 19.67 -12.77
N VAL A 33 -3.88 18.53 -12.07
CA VAL A 33 -3.37 18.46 -10.68
C VAL A 33 -1.89 18.81 -10.65
N ILE A 34 -1.08 18.14 -11.48
CA ILE A 34 0.37 18.32 -11.53
C ILE A 34 0.72 19.76 -11.92
N ASP A 35 0.03 20.32 -12.91
CA ASP A 35 0.23 21.71 -13.33
C ASP A 35 -0.17 22.72 -12.26
N SER A 36 -1.23 22.46 -11.49
CA SER A 36 -1.64 23.31 -10.36
C SER A 36 -0.58 23.30 -9.26
N LEU A 37 -0.02 22.13 -8.95
CA LEU A 37 1.06 21.99 -7.97
C LEU A 37 2.37 22.66 -8.43
N ARG A 38 2.69 22.65 -9.73
CA ARG A 38 3.86 23.35 -10.29
C ARG A 38 3.73 24.88 -10.26
N ARG A 39 2.51 25.40 -10.42
CA ARG A 39 2.26 26.85 -10.62
C ARG A 39 1.96 27.63 -9.33
N ALA A 40 2.15 27.04 -8.15
CA ALA A 40 1.93 27.68 -6.84
C ALA A 40 0.58 28.41 -6.69
N GLY A 41 -0.50 27.87 -7.29
CA GLY A 41 -1.87 28.34 -7.04
C GLY A 41 -2.52 29.27 -8.08
N ASP A 42 -1.82 29.68 -9.15
CA ASP A 42 -2.39 30.63 -10.14
C ASP A 42 -3.30 30.00 -11.22
N GLY A 43 -3.57 28.68 -11.14
CA GLY A 43 -4.35 27.95 -12.12
C GLY A 43 -5.69 27.44 -11.56
N CYS A 44 -6.78 27.73 -12.26
CA CYS A 44 -8.08 27.12 -11.98
C CYS A 44 -8.00 25.61 -12.26
N LEU A 45 -8.26 24.78 -11.26
CA LEU A 45 -8.41 23.34 -11.47
C LEU A 45 -9.64 23.10 -12.37
N PRO A 46 -9.56 22.17 -13.33
CA PRO A 46 -10.68 21.87 -14.20
C PRO A 46 -11.86 21.40 -13.35
N GLN A 47 -13.05 21.87 -13.69
CA GLN A 47 -14.28 21.17 -13.32
C GLN A 47 -14.34 19.91 -14.18
N ALA A 48 -13.64 18.87 -13.73
CA ALA A 48 -13.57 17.64 -14.48
C ALA A 48 -14.93 16.93 -14.47
N PRO A 49 -15.36 16.33 -15.60
CA PRO A 49 -16.52 15.47 -15.64
C PRO A 49 -16.17 14.12 -14.99
N ALA A 50 -15.95 14.13 -13.68
CA ALA A 50 -15.56 12.95 -12.89
C ALA A 50 -16.60 11.82 -12.97
N ASP A 51 -17.83 12.14 -13.36
CA ASP A 51 -18.90 11.18 -13.66
C ASP A 51 -18.62 10.33 -14.92
N ARG A 52 -17.83 10.85 -15.86
CA ARG A 52 -17.51 10.19 -17.14
C ARG A 52 -16.15 9.49 -17.14
N THR A 53 -15.32 9.71 -16.12
CA THR A 53 -14.01 9.06 -16.02
C THR A 53 -14.15 7.62 -15.50
N ASP A 54 -13.29 6.73 -16.02
CA ASP A 54 -13.13 5.38 -15.49
C ASP A 54 -12.63 5.44 -14.03
N PRO A 55 -13.39 4.92 -13.05
CA PRO A 55 -13.01 4.95 -11.64
C PRO A 55 -11.72 4.18 -11.35
N TYR A 56 -11.31 3.23 -12.19
CA TYR A 56 -10.06 2.47 -12.05
C TYR A 56 -9.02 2.87 -13.10
N GLY A 57 -9.32 3.90 -13.90
CA GLY A 57 -8.50 4.34 -15.02
C GLY A 57 -7.24 5.10 -14.60
N ASP A 58 -6.24 5.03 -15.48
CA ASP A 58 -4.89 5.54 -15.28
C ASP A 58 -4.82 7.02 -14.88
N ASP A 59 -5.58 7.87 -15.57
CA ASP A 59 -5.61 9.32 -15.33
C ASP A 59 -6.21 9.69 -13.96
N LEU A 60 -7.36 9.10 -13.61
CA LEU A 60 -8.02 9.34 -12.33
C LEU A 60 -7.18 8.82 -11.16
N GLN A 61 -6.60 7.63 -11.31
CA GLN A 61 -5.84 6.98 -10.25
C GLN A 61 -4.49 7.68 -10.01
N LEU A 62 -3.82 8.19 -11.06
CA LEU A 62 -2.65 9.03 -10.85
C LEU A 62 -3.01 10.36 -10.18
N ALA A 63 -4.10 11.01 -10.61
CA ALA A 63 -4.56 12.25 -9.97
C ALA A 63 -4.84 12.04 -8.48
N LEU A 64 -5.54 10.96 -8.11
CA LEU A 64 -5.78 10.59 -6.71
C LEU A 64 -4.48 10.31 -5.96
N TYR A 65 -3.55 9.55 -6.55
CA TYR A 65 -2.26 9.24 -5.93
C TYR A 65 -1.51 10.52 -5.57
N VAL A 66 -1.36 11.44 -6.53
CA VAL A 66 -0.70 12.73 -6.32
C VAL A 66 -1.40 13.54 -5.21
N LEU A 67 -2.73 13.57 -5.19
CA LEU A 67 -3.51 14.27 -4.16
C LEU A 67 -3.43 13.62 -2.77
N TYR A 68 -3.14 12.32 -2.69
CA TYR A 68 -2.93 11.61 -1.42
C TYR A 68 -1.51 11.78 -0.89
N GLU A 69 -0.51 11.81 -1.77
CA GLU A 69 0.90 12.02 -1.39
C GLU A 69 1.15 13.35 -0.69
N LEU A 70 0.30 14.35 -0.90
CA LEU A 70 0.34 15.61 -0.15
C LEU A 70 0.18 15.42 1.37
N HIS A 71 -0.46 14.33 1.83
CA HIS A 71 -0.61 14.00 3.26
C HIS A 71 0.45 13.02 3.78
N TYR A 72 1.45 12.70 2.96
CA TYR A 72 2.57 11.84 3.34
C TYR A 72 3.90 12.60 3.16
N GLN A 73 4.68 12.27 2.12
CA GLN A 73 6.01 12.87 1.89
C GLN A 73 5.98 14.08 0.95
N GLY A 74 4.81 14.41 0.36
CA GLY A 74 4.66 15.47 -0.63
C GLY A 74 5.52 15.24 -1.87
N PHE A 75 5.81 16.33 -2.58
CA PHE A 75 6.67 16.33 -3.76
C PHE A 75 7.70 17.47 -3.70
N ALA A 76 8.87 17.24 -4.29
CA ALA A 76 9.93 18.23 -4.34
C ALA A 76 9.45 19.52 -5.04
N GLY A 77 9.62 20.66 -4.37
CA GLY A 77 9.23 21.97 -4.89
C GLY A 77 7.74 22.30 -4.82
N VAL A 78 6.93 21.44 -4.21
CA VAL A 78 5.53 21.72 -3.88
C VAL A 78 5.45 22.24 -2.45
N ASP A 79 4.71 23.34 -2.26
CA ASP A 79 4.48 23.93 -0.94
C ASP A 79 3.70 22.95 -0.03
N GLU A 80 4.14 22.77 1.21
CA GLU A 80 3.55 21.87 2.20
C GLU A 80 2.10 22.25 2.52
N GLU A 81 1.73 23.53 2.46
CA GLU A 81 0.35 24.00 2.72
C GLU A 81 -0.65 23.55 1.64
N ARG A 82 -0.17 23.04 0.49
CA ARG A 82 -1.02 22.56 -0.61
C ARG A 82 -1.88 21.38 -0.21
N GLU A 83 -1.51 20.63 0.83
CA GLU A 83 -2.36 19.55 1.36
C GLU A 83 -3.75 20.05 1.82
N TRP A 84 -3.86 21.35 2.16
CA TRP A 84 -5.08 22.01 2.62
C TRP A 84 -5.70 22.97 1.59
N ASP A 85 -5.19 23.02 0.36
CA ASP A 85 -5.75 23.85 -0.71
C ASP A 85 -7.22 23.48 -0.97
N PRO A 86 -8.18 24.42 -0.84
CA PRO A 86 -9.61 24.11 -0.97
C PRO A 86 -10.02 23.57 -2.34
N ASP A 87 -9.36 23.99 -3.41
CA ASP A 87 -9.68 23.57 -4.77
C ASP A 87 -9.17 22.12 -4.99
N LEU A 88 -7.96 21.80 -4.53
CA LEU A 88 -7.42 20.43 -4.55
C LEU A 88 -8.28 19.48 -3.72
N LEU A 89 -8.71 19.90 -2.53
CA LEU A 89 -9.61 19.13 -1.67
C LEU A 89 -10.97 18.88 -2.33
N THR A 90 -11.50 19.89 -3.03
CA THR A 90 -12.77 19.78 -3.77
C THR A 90 -12.66 18.79 -4.93
N LEU A 91 -11.57 18.87 -5.70
CA LEU A 91 -11.28 17.93 -6.77
C LEU A 91 -11.10 16.51 -6.23
N ARG A 92 -10.26 16.32 -5.20
CA ARG A 92 -10.05 15.02 -4.56
C ARG A 92 -11.36 14.40 -4.14
N ARG A 93 -12.20 15.12 -3.39
CA ARG A 93 -13.50 14.62 -2.95
C ARG A 93 -14.39 14.14 -4.10
N THR A 94 -14.30 14.80 -5.25
CA THR A 94 -15.06 14.42 -6.44
C THR A 94 -14.55 13.10 -7.03
N LEU A 95 -13.22 12.95 -7.17
CA LEU A 95 -12.60 11.71 -7.64
C LEU A 95 -12.81 10.55 -6.66
N GLU A 96 -12.71 10.81 -5.36
CA GLU A 96 -12.97 9.84 -4.29
C GLU A 96 -14.39 9.30 -4.32
N ARG A 97 -15.38 10.17 -4.53
CA ARG A 97 -16.78 9.73 -4.66
C ARG A 97 -16.97 8.78 -5.83
N ARG A 98 -16.30 9.04 -6.95
CA ARG A 98 -16.34 8.18 -8.14
C ARG A 98 -15.70 6.83 -7.85
N PHE A 99 -14.50 6.85 -7.27
CA PHE A 99 -13.74 5.64 -6.93
C PHE A 99 -14.45 4.80 -5.86
N LEU A 100 -14.86 5.40 -4.73
CA LEU A 100 -15.60 4.73 -3.66
C LEU A 100 -16.94 4.17 -4.15
N GLY A 101 -17.63 4.89 -5.04
CA GLY A 101 -18.87 4.42 -5.64
C GLY A 101 -18.69 3.13 -6.43
N ALA A 102 -17.60 3.04 -7.22
CA ALA A 102 -17.25 1.84 -7.96
C ALA A 102 -16.84 0.68 -7.03
N LEU A 103 -15.98 0.95 -6.03
CA LEU A 103 -15.61 -0.05 -5.03
C LEU A 103 -16.84 -0.62 -4.33
N ARG A 104 -17.80 0.21 -3.93
CA ARG A 104 -19.06 -0.26 -3.32
C ARG A 104 -19.89 -1.09 -4.30
N ALA A 105 -20.00 -0.68 -5.56
CA ALA A 105 -20.74 -1.47 -6.55
C ALA A 105 -20.11 -2.85 -6.78
N ASP A 106 -18.78 -2.93 -6.81
CA ASP A 106 -18.05 -4.13 -7.22
C ASP A 106 -17.66 -5.04 -6.03
N ALA A 107 -17.61 -4.52 -4.80
CA ALA A 107 -17.17 -5.23 -3.59
C ALA A 107 -18.22 -5.27 -2.46
N THR A 108 -19.52 -5.09 -2.77
CA THR A 108 -20.57 -5.22 -1.74
C THR A 108 -20.61 -6.66 -1.19
N PRO A 109 -20.43 -6.87 0.12
CA PRO A 109 -20.42 -8.20 0.69
C PRO A 109 -21.85 -8.77 0.77
N PRO A 110 -22.03 -10.09 0.54
CA PRO A 110 -23.31 -10.75 0.81
C PRO A 110 -23.55 -10.95 2.33
N GLY A 111 -22.50 -10.83 3.15
CA GLY A 111 -22.51 -11.12 4.59
C GLY A 111 -21.71 -10.13 5.44
N GLY A 112 -21.47 -10.50 6.70
CA GLY A 112 -20.80 -9.68 7.71
C GLY A 112 -19.28 -9.87 7.77
N ALA A 113 -18.64 -9.22 8.74
CA ALA A 113 -17.18 -9.25 8.88
C ALA A 113 -16.66 -10.66 9.21
N GLU A 114 -17.34 -11.39 10.09
CA GLU A 114 -16.92 -12.73 10.52
C GLU A 114 -16.85 -13.71 9.34
N GLU A 115 -17.90 -13.78 8.53
CA GLU A 115 -17.96 -14.65 7.33
C GLU A 115 -16.87 -14.25 6.32
N THR A 116 -16.74 -12.95 6.04
CA THR A 116 -15.75 -12.44 5.09
C THR A 116 -14.32 -12.77 5.51
N LEU A 117 -13.98 -12.61 6.80
CA LEU A 117 -12.65 -12.92 7.31
C LEU A 117 -12.41 -14.43 7.43
N ALA A 118 -13.45 -15.23 7.69
CA ALA A 118 -13.35 -16.68 7.72
C ALA A 118 -12.97 -17.27 6.35
N GLU A 119 -13.48 -16.69 5.26
CA GLU A 119 -13.08 -17.08 3.90
C GLU A 119 -11.57 -16.88 3.67
N LEU A 120 -11.00 -15.78 4.16
CA LEU A 120 -9.58 -15.45 3.99
C LEU A 120 -8.63 -16.40 4.76
N LEU A 121 -9.13 -17.07 5.80
CA LEU A 121 -8.34 -18.07 6.55
C LEU A 121 -8.13 -19.38 5.77
N THR A 122 -8.85 -19.57 4.67
CA THR A 122 -8.81 -20.81 3.90
C THR A 122 -7.84 -20.69 2.74
N GLU A 123 -6.63 -21.21 2.91
CA GLU A 123 -5.63 -21.26 1.85
C GLU A 123 -6.04 -22.27 0.75
N PRO A 124 -5.92 -21.92 -0.55
CA PRO A 124 -6.18 -22.84 -1.65
C PRO A 124 -5.33 -24.10 -1.56
N VAL A 125 -5.97 -25.27 -1.76
CA VAL A 125 -5.25 -26.54 -1.85
C VAL A 125 -4.55 -26.63 -3.20
N GLY A 126 -3.23 -26.75 -3.18
CA GLY A 126 -2.42 -26.89 -4.39
C GLY A 126 -1.97 -25.54 -4.97
N TYR A 127 -1.77 -25.49 -6.29
CA TYR A 127 -1.32 -24.29 -6.99
C TYR A 127 -2.52 -23.47 -7.43
N ASP A 128 -2.57 -22.20 -7.02
CA ASP A 128 -3.53 -21.25 -7.53
C ASP A 128 -2.95 -20.45 -8.71
N ALA A 129 -3.56 -20.59 -9.88
CA ALA A 129 -3.17 -19.87 -11.09
C ALA A 129 -3.61 -18.40 -11.11
N THR A 130 -4.45 -17.95 -10.17
CA THR A 130 -4.75 -16.52 -10.02
C THR A 130 -3.82 -15.80 -9.05
N SER A 131 -3.02 -16.55 -8.27
CA SER A 131 -2.15 -15.97 -7.25
C SER A 131 -0.75 -15.62 -7.77
N VAL A 132 -0.39 -14.34 -7.62
CA VAL A 132 0.95 -13.81 -7.91
C VAL A 132 2.03 -14.47 -7.06
N SER A 133 1.78 -14.69 -5.76
CA SER A 133 2.78 -15.30 -4.87
C SER A 133 3.01 -16.78 -5.18
N HIS A 134 1.97 -17.51 -5.63
CA HIS A 134 2.13 -18.87 -6.15
C HIS A 134 2.98 -18.91 -7.43
N HIS A 135 2.68 -18.03 -8.39
CA HIS A 135 3.45 -17.89 -9.63
C HIS A 135 4.91 -17.54 -9.33
N LEU A 136 5.17 -16.48 -8.55
CA LEU A 136 6.53 -16.03 -8.23
C LEU A 136 7.33 -17.09 -7.48
N ARG A 137 6.70 -17.84 -6.55
CA ARG A 137 7.35 -18.96 -5.88
C ARG A 137 7.80 -20.03 -6.87
N ARG A 138 6.90 -20.47 -7.76
CA ARG A 138 7.09 -21.65 -8.62
C ARG A 138 7.88 -21.32 -9.89
N ASP A 139 7.41 -20.35 -10.64
CA ASP A 139 7.82 -20.06 -12.02
C ASP A 139 8.45 -18.67 -12.16
N GLY A 140 8.45 -17.86 -11.09
CA GLY A 140 8.94 -16.48 -11.09
C GLY A 140 10.38 -16.34 -11.58
N GLU A 141 10.63 -15.32 -12.39
CA GLU A 141 11.97 -14.95 -12.84
C GLU A 141 12.44 -13.67 -12.12
N LEU A 142 13.76 -13.44 -12.06
CA LEU A 142 14.32 -12.29 -11.33
C LEU A 142 13.75 -10.95 -11.81
N TRP A 143 13.51 -10.79 -13.11
CA TRP A 143 12.91 -9.57 -13.65
C TRP A 143 11.45 -9.38 -13.20
N GLN A 144 10.69 -10.45 -12.96
CA GLN A 144 9.33 -10.38 -12.40
C GLN A 144 9.35 -9.99 -10.93
N PHE A 145 10.33 -10.48 -10.16
CA PHE A 145 10.54 -10.02 -8.78
C PHE A 145 10.91 -8.53 -8.71
N ARG A 146 11.73 -8.05 -9.66
CA ARG A 146 12.07 -6.63 -9.78
C ARG A 146 10.83 -5.78 -10.09
N GLU A 147 10.03 -6.20 -11.07
CA GLU A 147 8.78 -5.50 -11.37
C GLU A 147 7.82 -5.51 -10.18
N TYR A 148 7.64 -6.67 -9.53
CA TYR A 148 6.78 -6.80 -8.37
C TYR A 148 7.21 -5.85 -7.25
N ALA A 149 8.51 -5.82 -6.91
CA ALA A 149 9.05 -4.92 -5.90
C ALA A 149 8.91 -3.44 -6.29
N ALA A 150 9.17 -3.08 -7.55
CA ALA A 150 9.00 -1.72 -8.04
C ALA A 150 7.53 -1.23 -7.96
N LEU A 151 6.56 -2.09 -8.25
CA LEU A 151 5.14 -1.74 -8.12
C LEU A 151 4.70 -1.64 -6.66
N ARG A 152 5.19 -2.56 -5.83
CA ARG A 152 4.91 -2.60 -4.39
C ARG A 152 5.56 -1.44 -3.64
N SER A 153 6.65 -0.85 -4.16
CA SER A 153 7.34 0.28 -3.53
C SER A 153 6.46 1.52 -3.35
N LEU A 154 5.38 1.67 -4.13
CA LEU A 154 4.43 2.78 -3.99
C LEU A 154 3.69 2.77 -2.65
N TYR A 155 3.55 1.60 -2.04
CA TYR A 155 3.04 1.47 -0.68
C TYR A 155 4.15 1.14 0.31
N HIS A 156 4.95 0.10 0.06
CA HIS A 156 5.83 -0.43 1.10
C HIS A 156 6.93 0.54 1.56
N LEU A 157 7.32 1.54 0.76
CA LEU A 157 8.24 2.60 1.23
C LEU A 157 7.61 3.60 2.22
N LYS A 158 6.31 3.44 2.52
CA LYS A 158 5.52 4.08 3.59
C LYS A 158 4.61 3.07 4.29
N GLU A 159 5.05 1.82 4.41
CA GLU A 159 4.33 0.76 5.11
C GLU A 159 3.86 1.23 6.50
N ALA A 160 2.63 0.85 6.87
CA ALA A 160 1.86 1.28 8.04
C ALA A 160 1.35 2.75 8.07
N ASP A 161 1.94 3.69 7.33
CA ASP A 161 1.49 5.11 7.37
C ASP A 161 -0.02 5.29 7.05
N PRO A 162 -0.60 4.63 6.02
CA PRO A 162 -2.03 4.74 5.75
C PRO A 162 -2.92 4.17 6.86
N HIS A 163 -2.45 3.16 7.59
CA HIS A 163 -3.17 2.49 8.66
C HIS A 163 -3.16 3.32 9.95
N ALA A 164 -2.07 4.03 10.23
CA ALA A 164 -1.91 4.93 11.38
C ALA A 164 -3.03 5.99 11.49
N TRP A 165 -3.62 6.42 10.36
CA TRP A 165 -4.77 7.35 10.34
C TRP A 165 -6.01 6.84 11.10
N VAL A 166 -6.11 5.54 11.36
CA VAL A 166 -7.23 4.97 12.14
C VAL A 166 -7.05 5.21 13.64
N LEU A 167 -5.83 5.39 14.14
CA LEU A 167 -5.51 5.43 15.57
C LEU A 167 -6.26 6.51 16.36
N PRO A 168 -6.47 7.74 15.83
CA PRO A 168 -7.27 8.76 16.52
C PRO A 168 -8.77 8.41 16.59
N ARG A 169 -9.23 7.40 15.84
CA ARG A 169 -10.64 7.05 15.65
C ARG A 169 -11.04 5.78 16.40
N LEU A 170 -10.07 4.97 16.81
CA LEU A 170 -10.26 3.79 17.65
C LEU A 170 -10.21 4.15 19.13
N HIS A 171 -10.86 3.31 19.95
CA HIS A 171 -10.86 3.43 21.41
C HIS A 171 -10.77 2.04 22.06
N GLY A 172 -10.42 2.00 23.35
CA GLY A 172 -10.41 0.77 24.15
C GLY A 172 -9.52 -0.33 23.54
N ARG A 173 -10.01 -1.58 23.59
CA ARG A 173 -9.29 -2.77 23.12
C ARG A 173 -8.81 -2.65 21.67
N ALA A 174 -9.67 -2.15 20.78
CA ALA A 174 -9.32 -2.02 19.37
C ALA A 174 -8.12 -1.09 19.15
N LYS A 175 -8.08 0.04 19.88
CA LYS A 175 -6.96 0.99 19.80
C LYS A 175 -5.67 0.38 20.34
N ALA A 176 -5.73 -0.24 21.52
CA ALA A 176 -4.55 -0.81 22.15
C ALA A 176 -3.92 -1.91 21.27
N ALA A 177 -4.75 -2.77 20.68
CA ALA A 177 -4.30 -3.81 19.75
C ALA A 177 -3.73 -3.22 18.45
N MET A 178 -4.41 -2.24 17.83
CA MET A 178 -3.92 -1.58 16.61
C MET A 178 -2.55 -0.92 16.85
N VAL A 179 -2.38 -0.19 17.96
CA VAL A 179 -1.09 0.44 18.31
C VAL A 179 0.01 -0.61 18.52
N ALA A 180 -0.32 -1.77 19.09
CA ALA A 180 0.68 -2.81 19.31
C ALA A 180 1.21 -3.38 17.98
N VAL A 181 0.33 -3.59 17.00
CA VAL A 181 0.73 -4.03 15.66
C VAL A 181 1.52 -2.92 14.95
N GLU A 182 0.99 -1.70 14.91
CA GLU A 182 1.69 -0.55 14.29
C GLU A 182 3.08 -0.30 14.92
N PHE A 183 3.23 -0.49 16.24
CA PHE A 183 4.53 -0.38 16.89
C PHE A 183 5.55 -1.37 16.35
N ASP A 184 5.12 -2.58 16.00
CA ASP A 184 5.96 -3.60 15.38
C ASP A 184 6.30 -3.22 13.93
N GLU A 185 5.31 -2.80 13.13
CA GLU A 185 5.50 -2.31 11.75
C GLU A 185 6.50 -1.14 11.68
N PHE A 186 6.48 -0.26 12.69
CA PHE A 186 7.43 0.82 12.87
C PHE A 186 8.75 0.39 13.57
N GLY A 187 9.11 -0.89 13.48
CA GLY A 187 10.39 -1.45 13.87
C GLY A 187 10.59 -1.58 15.38
N ALA A 188 9.52 -1.54 16.17
CA ALA A 188 9.54 -1.66 17.64
C ALA A 188 10.57 -0.72 18.33
N GLY A 189 10.75 0.49 17.78
CA GLY A 189 11.69 1.50 18.26
C GLY A 189 13.10 1.41 17.68
N ARG A 190 13.33 0.57 16.66
CA ARG A 190 14.59 0.45 15.93
C ARG A 190 14.40 0.92 14.48
N PRO A 191 15.01 2.02 14.06
CA PRO A 191 14.79 2.58 12.72
C PRO A 191 15.23 1.64 11.59
N GLU A 192 16.24 0.79 11.82
CA GLU A 192 16.70 -0.23 10.87
C GLU A 192 15.73 -1.42 10.69
N ASP A 193 14.77 -1.56 11.59
CA ASP A 193 13.76 -2.63 11.57
C ASP A 193 12.39 -2.11 11.11
N ILE A 194 12.24 -0.81 10.81
CA ILE A 194 11.01 -0.27 10.21
C ILE A 194 10.76 -1.01 8.88
N HIS A 195 9.55 -1.53 8.67
CA HIS A 195 9.24 -2.36 7.50
C HIS A 195 9.49 -1.64 6.16
N ALA A 196 9.23 -0.34 6.10
CA ALA A 196 9.60 0.49 4.95
C ALA A 196 11.11 0.53 4.67
N GLN A 197 11.96 0.48 5.71
CA GLN A 197 13.41 0.37 5.55
C GLN A 197 13.80 -1.04 5.08
N LEU A 198 13.19 -2.08 5.65
CA LEU A 198 13.41 -3.47 5.20
C LEU A 198 13.05 -3.65 3.72
N PHE A 199 11.98 -3.00 3.26
CA PHE A 199 11.59 -3.02 1.85
C PHE A 199 12.58 -2.25 0.96
N ALA A 200 13.09 -1.10 1.42
CA ALA A 200 14.14 -0.38 0.72
C ALA A 200 15.41 -1.25 0.55
N ASP A 201 15.82 -1.99 1.59
CA ASP A 201 16.97 -2.89 1.53
C ASP A 201 16.71 -4.07 0.57
N LEU A 202 15.49 -4.61 0.55
CA LEU A 202 15.05 -5.60 -0.46
C LEU A 202 15.21 -5.06 -1.87
N MET A 203 14.81 -3.81 -2.13
CA MET A 203 14.92 -3.19 -3.44
C MET A 203 16.39 -3.07 -3.88
N VAL A 204 17.28 -2.68 -2.98
CA VAL A 204 18.73 -2.62 -3.23
C VAL A 204 19.28 -3.99 -3.61
N ASP A 205 18.90 -5.05 -2.90
CA ASP A 205 19.31 -6.43 -3.20
C ASP A 205 18.81 -6.91 -4.58
N LEU A 206 17.68 -6.39 -5.04
CA LEU A 206 17.16 -6.65 -6.39
C LEU A 206 17.77 -5.75 -7.46
N GLY A 207 18.60 -4.77 -7.08
CA GLY A 207 19.22 -3.79 -7.99
C GLY A 207 18.26 -2.69 -8.45
N LEU A 208 17.27 -2.34 -7.63
CA LEU A 208 16.32 -1.25 -7.85
C LEU A 208 16.73 0.01 -7.09
N ASP A 209 16.22 1.16 -7.51
CA ASP A 209 16.37 2.41 -6.76
C ASP A 209 15.32 2.47 -5.64
N PRO A 210 15.72 2.47 -4.35
CA PRO A 210 14.80 2.44 -3.23
C PRO A 210 14.21 3.82 -2.90
N SER A 211 14.50 4.86 -3.68
CA SER A 211 14.03 6.22 -3.41
C SER A 211 12.51 6.29 -3.48
N TYR A 212 11.91 6.90 -2.47
CA TYR A 212 10.46 7.07 -2.37
C TYR A 212 9.89 7.71 -3.64
N GLY A 213 8.88 7.09 -4.24
CA GLY A 213 8.23 7.56 -5.47
C GLY A 213 9.00 7.35 -6.79
N HIS A 214 10.20 6.76 -6.77
CA HIS A 214 11.01 6.56 -7.99
C HIS A 214 10.28 5.81 -9.10
N HIS A 215 9.53 4.76 -8.74
CA HIS A 215 8.84 3.89 -9.70
C HIS A 215 7.41 4.34 -10.06
N LEU A 216 7.01 5.56 -9.68
CA LEU A 216 5.65 6.05 -9.89
C LEU A 216 5.28 6.15 -11.38
N ASP A 217 6.16 6.68 -12.23
CA ASP A 217 5.84 6.91 -13.65
C ASP A 217 5.59 5.61 -14.43
N THR A 218 6.26 4.53 -14.04
CA THR A 218 6.17 3.22 -14.71
C THR A 218 5.06 2.34 -14.14
N ALA A 219 4.49 2.66 -12.98
CA ALA A 219 3.45 1.85 -12.37
C ALA A 219 2.11 1.89 -13.12
N PRO A 220 1.42 0.76 -13.37
CA PRO A 220 0.12 0.72 -14.01
C PRO A 220 -0.98 1.22 -13.05
N ALA A 221 -2.16 1.51 -13.61
CA ALA A 221 -3.32 1.99 -12.84
C ALA A 221 -3.70 1.03 -11.71
N GLU A 222 -3.61 -0.29 -11.95
CA GLU A 222 -3.93 -1.34 -10.99
C GLU A 222 -3.06 -1.25 -9.72
N ALA A 223 -1.79 -0.85 -9.85
CA ALA A 223 -0.92 -0.63 -8.69
C ALA A 223 -1.28 0.66 -7.94
N LEU A 224 -1.72 1.71 -8.64
CA LEU A 224 -2.19 2.94 -8.00
C LEU A 224 -3.49 2.71 -7.23
N VAL A 225 -4.40 1.89 -7.78
CA VAL A 225 -5.69 1.56 -7.16
C VAL A 225 -5.49 0.92 -5.78
N THR A 226 -4.51 0.01 -5.61
CA THR A 226 -4.27 -0.65 -4.32
C THR A 226 -3.82 0.36 -3.26
N VAL A 227 -2.88 1.26 -3.58
CA VAL A 227 -2.38 2.28 -2.64
C VAL A 227 -3.42 3.37 -2.35
N ASN A 228 -4.17 3.79 -3.38
CA ASN A 228 -5.22 4.80 -3.24
C ASN A 228 -6.37 4.29 -2.37
N LEU A 229 -6.70 2.99 -2.41
CA LEU A 229 -7.70 2.38 -1.52
C LEU A 229 -7.35 2.62 -0.05
N MET A 230 -6.09 2.40 0.32
CA MET A 230 -5.59 2.56 1.69
C MET A 230 -5.73 4.02 2.15
N SER A 231 -5.33 4.96 1.30
CA SER A 231 -5.41 6.39 1.62
C SER A 231 -6.85 6.91 1.66
N LEU A 232 -7.72 6.41 0.79
CA LEU A 232 -9.16 6.69 0.82
C LEU A 232 -9.77 6.26 2.16
N PHE A 233 -9.49 5.03 2.62
CA PHE A 233 -10.00 4.56 3.90
C PHE A 233 -9.33 5.28 5.08
N GLY A 234 -8.03 5.56 4.96
CA GLY A 234 -7.21 6.26 5.93
C GLY A 234 -7.64 7.69 6.19
N LEU A 235 -7.86 8.51 5.18
CA LEU A 235 -8.14 9.93 5.40
C LEU A 235 -9.61 10.20 5.81
N HIS A 236 -10.52 9.25 5.60
CA HIS A 236 -11.94 9.44 5.90
C HIS A 236 -12.38 8.75 7.19
N ARG A 237 -12.71 9.53 8.24
CA ARG A 237 -13.24 9.00 9.51
C ARG A 237 -14.48 8.10 9.32
N ALA A 238 -15.30 8.41 8.33
CA ALA A 238 -16.49 7.64 8.00
C ALA A 238 -16.15 6.22 7.52
N LEU A 239 -14.95 6.00 6.97
CA LEU A 239 -14.49 4.72 6.41
C LEU A 239 -13.58 3.94 7.37
N ARG A 240 -13.52 4.30 8.66
CA ARG A 240 -12.66 3.59 9.64
C ARG A 240 -12.96 2.10 9.75
N GLY A 241 -14.21 1.67 9.59
CA GLY A 241 -14.58 0.26 9.54
C GLY A 241 -13.94 -0.43 8.32
N ALA A 242 -14.00 0.22 7.16
CA ALA A 242 -13.36 -0.25 5.94
C ALA A 242 -11.83 -0.30 6.06
N LEU A 243 -11.19 0.68 6.72
CA LEU A 243 -9.74 0.61 6.97
C LEU A 243 -9.38 -0.59 7.87
N VAL A 244 -10.14 -0.81 8.95
CA VAL A 244 -9.93 -1.98 9.83
C VAL A 244 -10.17 -3.30 9.11
N GLY A 245 -11.17 -3.36 8.22
CA GLY A 245 -11.41 -4.51 7.36
C GLY A 245 -10.29 -4.77 6.35
N HIS A 246 -9.80 -3.71 5.71
CA HIS A 246 -8.64 -3.77 4.82
C HIS A 246 -7.42 -4.30 5.57
N PHE A 247 -7.14 -3.75 6.76
CA PHE A 247 -6.04 -4.16 7.61
C PHE A 247 -6.16 -5.64 8.00
N ALA A 248 -7.34 -6.08 8.46
CA ALA A 248 -7.58 -7.48 8.77
C ALA A 248 -7.35 -8.41 7.56
N ALA A 249 -7.68 -7.97 6.34
CA ALA A 249 -7.47 -8.78 5.15
C ALA A 249 -5.97 -8.94 4.80
N VAL A 250 -5.18 -7.86 4.90
CA VAL A 250 -3.73 -7.94 4.64
C VAL A 250 -3.03 -8.81 5.69
N GLU A 251 -3.31 -8.61 6.97
CA GLU A 251 -2.73 -9.40 8.07
C GLU A 251 -3.08 -10.89 7.97
N THR A 252 -4.33 -11.20 7.59
CA THR A 252 -4.76 -12.60 7.47
C THR A 252 -4.05 -13.32 6.32
N THR A 253 -3.74 -12.62 5.23
CA THR A 253 -3.20 -13.23 4.00
C THR A 253 -1.69 -13.06 3.85
N SER A 254 -1.06 -12.20 4.66
CA SER A 254 0.35 -11.86 4.53
C SER A 254 1.28 -13.05 4.83
N SER A 255 1.20 -13.70 5.99
CA SER A 255 2.16 -14.77 6.35
C SER A 255 2.23 -15.92 5.30
N PRO A 256 1.10 -16.47 4.79
CA PRO A 256 1.16 -17.45 3.71
C PRO A 256 1.73 -16.89 2.40
N GLY A 257 1.41 -15.64 2.04
CA GLY A 257 1.94 -14.96 0.85
C GLY A 257 3.44 -14.73 0.93
N SER A 258 3.90 -14.14 2.03
CA SER A 258 5.29 -13.83 2.35
C SER A 258 6.15 -15.08 2.37
N ARG A 259 5.65 -16.20 2.94
CA ARG A 259 6.35 -17.50 2.89
C ARG A 259 6.64 -17.96 1.45
N ARG A 260 5.69 -17.74 0.54
CA ARG A 260 5.85 -18.09 -0.89
C ARG A 260 6.84 -17.17 -1.57
N LEU A 261 6.76 -15.86 -1.31
CA LEU A 261 7.66 -14.86 -1.88
C LEU A 261 9.10 -15.07 -1.42
N ALA A 262 9.33 -15.29 -0.13
CA ALA A 262 10.64 -15.61 0.43
C ALA A 262 11.25 -16.88 -0.20
N ALA A 263 10.44 -17.94 -0.37
CA ALA A 263 10.86 -19.16 -1.05
C ALA A 263 11.23 -18.92 -2.53
N GLY A 264 10.46 -18.08 -3.22
CA GLY A 264 10.74 -17.69 -4.61
C GLY A 264 12.02 -16.86 -4.75
N LEU A 265 12.24 -15.89 -3.86
CA LEU A 265 13.45 -15.08 -3.81
C LEU A 265 14.71 -15.91 -3.55
N ARG A 266 14.64 -16.87 -2.62
CA ARG A 266 15.70 -17.86 -2.41
C ARG A 266 15.99 -18.66 -3.67
N ARG A 267 14.96 -19.11 -4.39
CA ARG A 267 15.10 -19.90 -5.63
C ARG A 267 15.81 -19.11 -6.73
N VAL A 268 15.51 -17.82 -6.89
CA VAL A 268 16.14 -16.98 -7.93
C VAL A 268 17.48 -16.38 -7.49
N GLY A 269 17.96 -16.71 -6.29
CA GLY A 269 19.25 -16.24 -5.77
C GLY A 269 19.27 -14.75 -5.40
N ALA A 270 18.13 -14.18 -4.99
CA ALA A 270 18.08 -12.81 -4.47
C ALA A 270 18.86 -12.68 -3.15
N GLY A 271 19.33 -11.47 -2.85
CA GLY A 271 20.14 -11.18 -1.66
C GLY A 271 19.40 -11.42 -0.32
N GLY A 272 20.18 -11.35 0.77
CA GLY A 272 19.69 -11.67 2.11
C GLY A 272 18.65 -10.69 2.65
N ALA A 273 18.75 -9.40 2.33
CA ALA A 273 17.76 -8.39 2.73
C ALA A 273 16.43 -8.60 1.98
N ALA A 274 16.49 -9.00 0.71
CA ALA A 274 15.27 -9.33 -0.04
C ALA A 274 14.50 -10.49 0.59
N GLN A 275 15.21 -11.49 1.13
CA GLN A 275 14.58 -12.59 1.85
C GLN A 275 14.06 -12.14 3.22
N ARG A 276 14.86 -11.35 3.95
CA ARG A 276 14.55 -10.86 5.31
C ARG A 276 13.21 -10.16 5.38
N PHE A 277 12.90 -9.24 4.46
CA PHE A 277 11.63 -8.51 4.46
C PHE A 277 10.42 -9.47 4.54
N TYR A 278 10.39 -10.51 3.70
CA TYR A 278 9.29 -11.47 3.70
C TYR A 278 9.38 -12.50 4.81
N ASP A 279 10.58 -12.87 5.27
CA ASP A 279 10.73 -13.78 6.42
C ASP A 279 10.23 -13.09 7.72
N GLU A 280 10.41 -11.78 7.87
CA GLU A 280 9.84 -10.98 8.98
C GLU A 280 8.30 -11.09 9.01
N HIS A 281 7.65 -10.81 7.89
CA HIS A 281 6.19 -10.93 7.73
C HIS A 281 5.67 -12.38 7.86
N VAL A 282 6.54 -13.39 7.76
CA VAL A 282 6.13 -14.77 8.06
C VAL A 282 5.96 -14.97 9.58
N GLU A 283 6.87 -14.40 10.37
CA GLU A 283 6.94 -14.57 11.83
C GLU A 283 6.00 -13.60 12.56
N ALA A 284 6.08 -12.31 12.25
CA ALA A 284 5.28 -11.25 12.86
C ALA A 284 3.79 -11.45 12.57
N ASP A 285 3.43 -11.60 11.29
CA ASP A 285 2.02 -11.55 10.88
C ASP A 285 1.22 -12.78 11.30
N ALA A 286 1.89 -13.90 11.60
CA ALA A 286 1.23 -15.06 12.18
C ALA A 286 0.64 -14.76 13.57
N VAL A 287 1.25 -13.82 14.31
CA VAL A 287 0.72 -13.31 15.57
C VAL A 287 -0.26 -12.16 15.31
N HIS A 288 0.06 -11.26 14.37
CA HIS A 288 -0.79 -10.12 14.03
C HIS A 288 -2.17 -10.54 13.55
N GLU A 289 -2.30 -11.59 12.72
CA GLU A 289 -3.60 -12.08 12.25
C GLU A 289 -4.59 -12.32 13.40
N GLN A 290 -4.15 -13.00 14.46
CA GLN A 290 -5.01 -13.28 15.62
C GLN A 290 -5.34 -12.01 16.41
N VAL A 291 -4.35 -11.14 16.61
CA VAL A 291 -4.54 -9.86 17.33
C VAL A 291 -5.51 -8.96 16.57
N VAL A 292 -5.35 -8.83 15.26
CA VAL A 292 -6.18 -7.99 14.42
C VAL A 292 -7.60 -8.53 14.36
N ARG A 293 -7.79 -9.81 14.09
CA ARG A 293 -9.14 -10.37 13.98
C ARG A 293 -9.89 -10.40 15.32
N ARG A 294 -9.21 -10.72 16.43
CA ARG A 294 -9.86 -10.86 17.74
C ARG A 294 -9.96 -9.55 18.50
N ASP A 295 -8.90 -8.76 18.52
CA ASP A 295 -8.80 -7.59 19.39
C ASP A 295 -9.05 -6.27 18.64
N VAL A 296 -8.54 -6.11 17.42
CA VAL A 296 -8.84 -4.92 16.59
C VAL A 296 -10.28 -4.97 16.08
N VAL A 297 -10.61 -5.95 15.23
CA VAL A 297 -11.95 -6.13 14.65
C VAL A 297 -12.97 -6.44 15.75
N GLY A 298 -12.70 -7.45 16.58
CA GLY A 298 -13.60 -7.80 17.68
C GLY A 298 -13.74 -6.70 18.72
N GLY A 299 -12.72 -5.87 18.97
CA GLY A 299 -12.83 -4.68 19.80
C GLY A 299 -13.69 -3.60 19.18
N LEU A 300 -13.53 -3.34 17.87
CA LEU A 300 -14.28 -2.35 17.13
C LEU A 300 -15.77 -2.71 17.10
N LEU A 301 -16.10 -3.95 16.73
CA LEU A 301 -17.49 -4.39 16.57
C LEU A 301 -18.22 -4.55 17.91
N ALA A 302 -17.51 -4.82 19.01
CA ALA A 302 -18.11 -4.79 20.34
C ALA A 302 -18.54 -3.37 20.74
N ALA A 303 -17.75 -2.35 20.40
CA ALA A 303 -18.05 -0.95 20.71
C ALA A 303 -18.99 -0.29 19.69
N GLU A 304 -18.87 -0.65 18.41
CA GLU A 304 -19.59 -0.07 17.28
C GLU A 304 -20.15 -1.15 16.33
N PRO A 305 -21.15 -1.96 16.74
CA PRO A 305 -21.66 -3.08 15.95
C PRO A 305 -22.15 -2.70 14.55
N ARG A 306 -22.62 -1.45 14.38
CA ARG A 306 -23.07 -0.90 13.09
C ARG A 306 -22.00 -0.84 12.00
N LEU A 307 -20.71 -1.05 12.34
CA LEU A 307 -19.60 -1.04 11.38
C LEU A 307 -19.31 -2.42 10.78
N ASP A 308 -20.06 -3.46 11.12
CA ASP A 308 -19.83 -4.83 10.62
C ASP A 308 -19.76 -4.90 9.09
N ALA A 309 -20.73 -4.30 8.40
CA ALA A 309 -20.74 -4.23 6.95
C ALA A 309 -19.58 -3.38 6.37
N ASP A 310 -19.13 -2.34 7.10
CA ASP A 310 -17.98 -1.54 6.66
C ASP A 310 -16.68 -2.34 6.74
N VAL A 311 -16.50 -3.16 7.78
CA VAL A 311 -15.35 -4.07 7.93
C VAL A 311 -15.35 -5.12 6.82
N ALA A 312 -16.49 -5.76 6.57
CA ALA A 312 -16.63 -6.71 5.46
C ALA A 312 -16.33 -6.06 4.10
N PHE A 313 -16.87 -4.86 3.86
CA PHE A 313 -16.60 -4.08 2.66
C PHE A 313 -15.10 -3.77 2.50
N GLY A 314 -14.42 -3.35 3.56
CA GLY A 314 -12.99 -3.09 3.54
C GLY A 314 -12.17 -4.30 3.09
N ALA A 315 -12.43 -5.46 3.68
CA ALA A 315 -11.75 -6.71 3.32
C ALA A 315 -12.02 -7.14 1.87
N ARG A 316 -13.27 -7.07 1.41
CA ARG A 316 -13.65 -7.39 0.03
C ARG A 316 -13.05 -6.42 -0.99
N ALA A 317 -13.06 -5.12 -0.68
CA ALA A 317 -12.47 -4.11 -1.54
C ALA A 317 -10.96 -4.35 -1.72
N THR A 318 -10.26 -4.75 -0.66
CA THR A 318 -8.84 -5.17 -0.74
C THR A 318 -8.66 -6.35 -1.69
N GLY A 319 -9.43 -7.43 -1.51
CA GLY A 319 -9.36 -8.59 -2.40
C GLY A 319 -9.62 -8.22 -3.86
N LEU A 320 -10.66 -7.42 -4.13
CA LEU A 320 -11.00 -6.95 -5.46
C LEU A 320 -9.83 -6.22 -6.14
N VAL A 321 -9.18 -5.27 -5.45
CA VAL A 321 -8.10 -4.48 -6.07
C VAL A 321 -6.83 -5.29 -6.23
N GLU A 322 -6.55 -6.23 -5.32
CA GLU A 322 -5.44 -7.18 -5.43
C GLU A 322 -5.65 -8.16 -6.58
N ASP A 323 -6.87 -8.66 -6.80
CA ASP A 323 -7.21 -9.53 -7.94
C ASP A 323 -7.03 -8.82 -9.28
N ARG A 324 -7.35 -7.52 -9.35
CA ARG A 324 -7.11 -6.70 -10.55
C ARG A 324 -5.62 -6.57 -10.83
N LEU A 325 -4.81 -6.24 -9.81
CA LEU A 325 -3.36 -6.18 -9.95
C LEU A 325 -2.77 -7.54 -10.34
N ALA A 326 -3.21 -8.62 -9.70
CA ALA A 326 -2.78 -9.97 -9.99
C ALA A 326 -3.09 -10.37 -11.44
N THR A 327 -4.30 -10.06 -11.91
CA THR A 327 -4.72 -10.31 -13.30
C THR A 327 -3.81 -9.59 -14.29
N HIS A 328 -3.52 -8.31 -14.05
CA HIS A 328 -2.62 -7.51 -14.90
C HIS A 328 -1.20 -8.10 -14.94
N LEU A 329 -0.61 -8.33 -13.77
CA LEU A 329 0.74 -8.90 -13.64
C LEU A 329 0.87 -10.26 -14.32
N LEU A 330 -0.01 -11.19 -13.97
CA LEU A 330 0.06 -12.56 -14.48
C LEU A 330 -0.19 -12.62 -15.99
N THR A 331 -1.06 -11.76 -16.52
CA THR A 331 -1.31 -11.69 -17.97
C THR A 331 -0.06 -11.22 -18.72
N ALA A 332 0.61 -10.17 -18.25
CA ALA A 332 1.83 -9.66 -18.86
C ALA A 332 2.98 -10.69 -18.76
N TRP A 333 3.21 -11.22 -17.57
CA TRP A 333 4.31 -12.16 -17.30
C TRP A 333 4.18 -13.48 -18.05
N ARG A 334 2.97 -14.04 -18.16
CA ARG A 334 2.71 -15.26 -18.95
C ARG A 334 2.92 -15.06 -20.45
N ALA A 335 2.77 -13.81 -20.91
CA ALA A 335 3.09 -13.44 -22.28
C ALA A 335 4.58 -13.08 -22.48
N GLY A 336 5.42 -13.19 -21.44
CA GLY A 336 6.83 -12.81 -21.49
C GLY A 336 7.05 -11.31 -21.70
N ARG A 337 6.12 -10.47 -21.22
CA ARG A 337 6.18 -9.00 -21.34
C ARG A 337 6.17 -8.35 -19.97
N THR A 338 6.68 -7.12 -19.92
CA THR A 338 6.62 -6.28 -18.73
C THR A 338 5.18 -5.92 -18.35
N ALA A 339 4.90 -5.87 -17.05
CA ALA A 339 3.65 -5.33 -16.49
C ALA A 339 3.72 -3.81 -16.23
N LEU A 340 4.88 -3.18 -16.44
CA LEU A 340 5.07 -1.75 -16.31
C LEU A 340 4.50 -0.99 -17.52
N ARG A 341 4.17 0.30 -17.35
CA ARG A 341 3.69 1.18 -18.42
C ARG A 341 4.78 1.50 -19.45
N ALA A 342 6.03 1.53 -19.02
CA ALA A 342 7.20 1.71 -19.86
C ALA A 342 8.22 0.61 -19.55
N PRO A 343 8.93 0.06 -20.57
CA PRO A 343 9.92 -1.01 -20.40
C PRO A 343 11.12 -0.62 -19.54
#